data_AF-A0A929PIY9-F1
#
_entry.id   AF-A0A929PIY9-F1
#
_cell.length_a   1.000
_cell.length_b   1.000
_cell.length_c   1.000
_cell.angle_alpha   90.00
_cell.angle_beta   90.00
_cell.angle_gamma   90.00
#
_symmetry.space_group_name_H-M   'P 1'
#
loop_
_entity.id
_entity.type
_entity.pdbx_description
1 polymer ?
#
loop_
_entity_poly.entity_id
_entity_poly.type
_entity_poly.pdbx_seq_one_letter_code
_entity_poly.pdbx_strand_id
1 'polypeptide(L)'
;MEATRGEKILASAMVIFLLIGGIHILAELGDIPESPPQNVNYEKYGVYNLENEEKSINSELKVANDALTNANNEYLSAKENYLFKREEYRVILDKGETDEIKEGEHEEARKRYEESQVKLNEAQAVYDAIKGRLDQKRGEVSDARSLARNDYNTAYQIYKLKVLAVRLAFVLPLLAVAIVLFLKAKKVKSKYTIHANAFMA
;
A
#
# COMPACT_ATOMS: atom_id res chain seq x y z
N MET A 1 25.01 -55.88 18.09
CA MET A 1 25.97 -55.37 17.08
C MET A 1 26.04 -53.86 17.17
N GLU A 2 27.12 -53.35 17.78
CA GLU A 2 27.45 -51.93 17.77
C GLU A 2 28.01 -51.56 16.40
N ALA A 3 27.41 -50.57 15.73
CA ALA A 3 28.08 -49.93 14.61
C ALA A 3 29.42 -49.39 15.09
N THR A 4 30.48 -49.64 14.33
CA THR A 4 31.83 -49.17 14.68
C THR A 4 31.81 -47.64 14.81
N ARG A 5 32.64 -47.07 15.70
CA ARG A 5 32.69 -45.61 15.92
C ARG A 5 32.83 -44.84 14.60
N GLY A 6 33.59 -45.38 13.64
CA GLY A 6 33.75 -44.81 12.30
C GLY A 6 32.46 -44.76 11.48
N GLU A 7 31.65 -45.82 11.45
CA GLU A 7 30.35 -45.84 10.75
C GLU A 7 29.34 -44.85 11.33
N LYS A 8 29.29 -44.71 12.66
CA LYS A 8 28.39 -43.76 13.32
C LYS A 8 28.76 -42.30 13.01
N ILE A 9 30.06 -42.00 12.95
CA ILE A 9 30.58 -40.67 12.60
C ILE A 9 30.35 -40.38 11.12
N LEU A 10 30.57 -41.35 10.23
CA LEU A 10 30.32 -41.18 8.80
C LEU A 10 28.82 -40.96 8.52
N ALA A 11 27.95 -41.73 9.17
CA ALA A 11 26.50 -41.57 9.05
C ALA A 11 26.01 -40.22 9.58
N SER A 12 26.54 -39.74 10.72
CA SER A 12 26.16 -38.41 11.24
C SER A 12 26.68 -37.29 10.36
N ALA A 13 27.90 -37.38 9.85
CA ALA A 13 28.48 -36.42 8.91
C ALA A 13 27.68 -36.37 7.60
N MET A 14 27.21 -37.52 7.09
CA MET A 14 26.39 -37.59 5.89
C MET A 14 24.99 -36.97 6.11
N VAL A 15 24.39 -37.17 7.28
CA VAL A 15 23.11 -36.52 7.66
C VAL A 15 23.28 -35.01 7.79
N ILE A 16 24.37 -34.54 8.41
CA ILE A 16 24.68 -33.12 8.54
C ILE A 16 24.94 -32.51 7.16
N PHE A 17 25.68 -33.20 6.28
CA PHE A 17 25.92 -32.78 4.89
C PHE A 17 24.61 -32.71 4.08
N LEU A 18 23.70 -33.66 4.25
CA LEU A 18 22.36 -33.65 3.64
C LEU A 18 21.47 -32.52 4.19
N LEU A 19 21.58 -32.20 5.48
CA LEU A 19 20.84 -31.09 6.09
C LEU A 19 21.37 -29.74 5.61
N ILE A 20 22.69 -29.54 5.61
CA ILE A 20 23.34 -28.29 5.17
C ILE A 20 23.14 -28.12 3.65
N GLY A 21 23.40 -29.16 2.86
CA GLY A 21 23.18 -29.16 1.42
C GLY A 21 21.69 -29.00 1.05
N GLY A 22 20.79 -29.62 1.81
CA GLY A 22 19.36 -29.47 1.67
C GLY A 22 18.90 -28.03 1.92
N ILE A 23 19.41 -27.37 2.97
CA ILE A 23 19.08 -25.97 3.27
C ILE A 23 19.60 -25.04 2.17
N HIS A 24 20.82 -25.25 1.69
CA HIS A 24 21.43 -24.41 0.65
C HIS A 24 20.69 -24.57 -0.69
N ILE A 25 20.41 -25.81 -1.10
CA ILE A 25 19.64 -26.11 -2.32
C ILE A 25 18.21 -25.57 -2.21
N LEU A 26 17.56 -25.66 -1.04
CA LEU A 26 16.22 -25.11 -0.84
C LEU A 26 16.17 -23.57 -0.86
N ALA A 27 17.28 -22.91 -0.51
CA ALA A 27 17.45 -21.47 -0.64
C ALA A 27 17.65 -21.06 -2.10
N GLU A 28 18.50 -21.76 -2.85
CA GLU A 28 18.73 -21.55 -4.29
C GLU A 28 17.47 -21.86 -5.13
N LEU A 29 16.73 -22.92 -4.79
CA LEU A 29 15.41 -23.25 -5.37
C LEU A 29 14.32 -22.25 -4.95
N GLY A 30 14.60 -21.36 -4.00
CA GLY A 30 13.72 -20.25 -3.66
C GLY A 30 13.53 -19.27 -4.83
N ASP A 31 14.53 -19.15 -5.70
CA ASP A 31 14.52 -18.27 -6.88
C ASP A 31 14.10 -18.98 -8.17
N ILE A 32 13.79 -20.29 -8.11
CA ILE A 32 13.34 -21.08 -9.25
C ILE A 32 11.98 -21.72 -8.92
N PRO A 33 10.88 -21.29 -9.57
CA PRO A 33 10.78 -20.32 -10.67
C PRO A 33 10.99 -18.86 -10.23
N GLU A 34 11.17 -17.95 -11.18
CA GLU A 34 11.34 -16.52 -10.92
C GLU A 34 10.09 -15.91 -10.24
N SER A 35 10.32 -15.04 -9.25
CA SER A 35 9.25 -14.34 -8.53
C SER A 35 8.53 -13.33 -9.44
N PRO A 36 7.20 -13.23 -9.40
CA PRO A 36 6.47 -12.28 -10.23
C PRO A 36 6.88 -10.83 -9.87
N PRO A 37 7.30 -10.02 -10.86
CA PRO A 37 7.68 -8.64 -10.61
C PRO A 37 6.46 -7.78 -10.30
N GLN A 38 6.50 -7.03 -9.19
CA GLN A 38 5.35 -6.24 -8.71
C GLN A 38 5.04 -5.03 -9.61
N ASN A 39 6.07 -4.40 -10.17
CA ASN A 39 5.96 -3.22 -11.03
C ASN A 39 5.19 -3.50 -12.33
N VAL A 40 5.30 -4.70 -12.91
CA VAL A 40 4.61 -5.07 -14.16
C VAL A 40 3.10 -4.97 -14.02
N ASN A 41 2.55 -5.39 -12.87
CA ASN A 41 1.11 -5.26 -12.64
C ASN A 41 0.70 -3.80 -12.43
N TYR A 42 1.51 -3.00 -11.75
CA TYR A 42 1.23 -1.57 -11.58
C TYR A 42 1.28 -0.80 -12.90
N GLU A 43 2.21 -1.16 -13.79
CA GLU A 43 2.32 -0.60 -15.14
C GLU A 43 1.17 -1.05 -16.03
N LYS A 44 0.79 -2.33 -15.99
CA LYS A 44 -0.37 -2.90 -16.71
C LYS A 44 -1.66 -2.14 -16.42
N TYR A 45 -1.90 -1.76 -15.16
CA TYR A 45 -3.08 -1.02 -14.74
C TYR A 45 -2.88 0.51 -14.74
N GLY A 46 -1.75 1.01 -15.28
CA GLY A 46 -1.48 2.44 -15.41
C GLY A 46 -1.40 3.20 -14.08
N VAL A 47 -1.13 2.51 -12.96
CA VAL A 47 -1.22 3.07 -11.60
C VAL A 47 -0.33 4.31 -11.45
N TYR A 48 0.89 4.28 -12.00
CA TYR A 48 1.81 5.41 -11.91
C TYR A 48 1.31 6.67 -12.64
N ASN A 49 0.66 6.51 -13.79
CA ASN A 49 0.10 7.64 -14.53
C ASN A 49 -1.08 8.25 -13.76
N LEU A 50 -1.97 7.40 -13.24
CA LEU A 50 -3.10 7.83 -12.43
C LEU A 50 -2.65 8.54 -11.14
N GLU A 51 -1.61 8.05 -10.47
CA GLU A 51 -1.03 8.69 -9.27
C GLU A 51 -0.37 10.04 -9.58
N ASN A 52 0.26 10.17 -10.75
CA ASN A 52 0.85 11.44 -11.18
C ASN A 52 -0.24 12.48 -11.49
N GLU A 53 -1.32 12.06 -12.16
CA GLU A 53 -2.51 12.89 -12.39
C GLU A 53 -3.17 13.29 -11.06
N GLU A 54 -3.33 12.36 -10.10
CA GLU A 54 -3.86 12.66 -8.76
C GLU A 54 -3.00 13.73 -8.06
N LYS A 55 -1.68 13.59 -8.10
CA LYS A 55 -0.75 14.58 -7.52
C LYS A 55 -0.89 15.95 -8.19
N SER A 56 -1.05 16.00 -9.50
CA SER A 56 -1.29 17.24 -10.24
C SER A 56 -2.58 17.92 -9.78
N ILE A 57 -3.69 17.18 -9.73
CA ILE A 57 -4.98 17.72 -9.28
C ILE A 57 -4.91 18.16 -7.80
N ASN A 58 -4.20 17.41 -6.96
CA ASN A 58 -4.00 17.79 -5.56
C ASN A 58 -3.20 19.10 -5.43
N SER A 59 -2.26 19.36 -6.35
CA SER A 59 -1.56 20.64 -6.41
C SER A 59 -2.47 21.79 -6.86
N GLU A 60 -3.35 21.56 -7.85
CA GLU A 60 -4.40 22.51 -8.25
C GLU A 60 -5.33 22.85 -7.08
N LEU A 61 -5.74 21.83 -6.30
CA LEU A 61 -6.63 22.00 -5.15
C LEU A 61 -5.99 22.87 -4.08
N LYS A 62 -4.68 22.74 -3.86
CA LYS A 62 -3.94 23.58 -2.92
C LYS A 62 -3.97 25.05 -3.34
N VAL A 63 -3.73 25.34 -4.63
CA VAL A 63 -3.82 26.69 -5.17
C VAL A 63 -5.24 27.26 -5.03
N ALA A 64 -6.26 26.45 -5.34
CA ALA A 64 -7.66 26.86 -5.18
C ALA A 64 -8.03 27.12 -3.71
N ASN A 65 -7.50 26.33 -2.78
CA ASN A 65 -7.69 26.52 -1.35
C ASN A 65 -7.07 27.84 -0.85
N ASP A 66 -5.86 28.18 -1.33
CA ASP A 66 -5.20 29.44 -1.00
C ASP A 66 -6.00 30.63 -1.56
N ALA A 67 -6.51 30.52 -2.79
CA ALA A 67 -7.40 31.54 -3.39
C ALA A 67 -8.71 31.70 -2.61
N LEU A 68 -9.34 30.59 -2.22
CA LEU A 68 -10.55 30.58 -1.38
C LEU A 68 -10.30 31.24 -0.01
N THR A 69 -9.17 30.93 0.61
CA THR A 69 -8.77 31.53 1.90
C THR A 69 -8.60 33.05 1.76
N ASN A 70 -7.95 33.50 0.69
CA ASN A 70 -7.77 34.93 0.41
C ASN A 70 -9.10 35.63 0.15
N ALA A 71 -9.98 35.05 -0.67
CA ALA A 71 -11.31 35.59 -0.95
C ALA A 71 -12.17 35.67 0.33
N ASN A 72 -12.07 34.67 1.21
CA ASN A 72 -12.76 34.67 2.49
C ASN A 72 -12.24 35.78 3.42
N ASN A 73 -10.93 36.01 3.46
CA ASN A 73 -10.36 37.11 4.24
C ASN A 73 -10.79 38.49 3.72
N GLU A 74 -10.81 38.68 2.39
CA GLU A 74 -11.31 39.90 1.75
C GLU A 74 -12.80 40.12 2.08
N TYR A 75 -13.60 39.07 1.98
CA TYR A 75 -15.02 39.10 2.35
C TYR A 75 -15.24 39.50 3.81
N LEU A 76 -14.51 38.89 4.76
CA LEU A 76 -14.64 39.20 6.18
C LEU A 76 -14.26 40.66 6.48
N SER A 77 -13.17 41.14 5.86
CA SER A 77 -12.75 42.54 6.02
C SER A 77 -13.76 43.52 5.41
N ALA A 78 -14.27 43.25 4.21
CA ALA A 78 -15.28 44.07 3.56
C ALA A 78 -16.61 44.09 4.34
N LYS A 79 -17.00 42.94 4.90
CA LYS A 79 -18.18 42.81 5.77
C LYS A 79 -18.05 43.64 7.03
N GLU A 80 -16.91 43.56 7.72
CA GLU A 80 -16.66 44.36 8.92
C GLU A 80 -16.73 45.87 8.61
N ASN A 81 -16.06 46.30 7.54
CA ASN A 81 -16.11 47.70 7.12
C ASN A 81 -17.53 48.15 6.75
N TYR A 82 -18.28 47.34 6.00
CA TYR A 82 -19.68 47.63 5.67
C TYR A 82 -20.55 47.77 6.93
N LEU A 83 -20.44 46.85 7.88
CA LEU A 83 -21.20 46.91 9.13
C LEU A 83 -20.86 48.16 9.94
N PHE A 84 -19.57 48.51 10.00
CA PHE A 84 -19.12 49.73 10.64
C PHE A 84 -19.69 50.99 9.98
N LYS A 85 -19.56 51.13 8.65
CA LYS A 85 -20.08 52.28 7.90
C LYS A 85 -21.61 52.38 7.94
N ARG A 86 -22.30 51.25 7.93
CA ARG A 86 -23.76 51.19 8.11
C ARG A 86 -24.17 51.73 9.48
N GLU A 87 -23.45 51.39 10.54
CA GLU A 87 -23.76 51.90 11.88
C GLU A 87 -23.47 53.40 11.98
N GLU A 88 -22.33 53.88 11.46
CA GLU A 88 -22.03 55.32 11.40
C GLU A 88 -23.15 56.09 10.70
N TYR A 89 -23.60 55.61 9.53
CA TYR A 89 -24.67 56.25 8.77
C TYR A 89 -26.02 56.18 9.50
N ARG A 90 -26.37 55.05 10.14
CA ARG A 90 -27.60 54.94 10.93
C ARG A 90 -27.66 55.96 12.07
N VAL A 91 -26.54 56.17 12.77
CA VAL A 91 -26.49 57.15 13.88
C VAL A 91 -26.75 58.58 13.40
N ILE A 92 -26.33 58.94 12.19
CA ILE A 92 -26.66 60.24 11.59
C ILE A 92 -28.16 60.35 11.31
N LEU A 93 -28.74 59.30 10.69
CA LEU A 93 -30.17 59.25 10.40
C LEU A 93 -31.02 59.28 11.67
N ASP A 94 -30.60 58.60 12.74
CA ASP A 94 -31.30 58.56 14.04
C ASP A 94 -31.36 59.95 14.71
N LYS A 95 -30.42 60.85 14.38
CA LYS A 95 -30.43 62.26 14.83
C LYS A 95 -31.32 63.17 13.96
N GLY A 96 -31.89 62.64 12.86
CA GLY A 96 -32.62 63.42 11.88
C GLY A 96 -31.72 64.31 11.02
N GLU A 97 -30.41 64.05 11.00
CA GLU A 97 -29.43 64.76 10.20
C GLU A 97 -29.21 64.04 8.86
N THR A 98 -28.64 64.75 7.89
CA THR A 98 -28.21 64.18 6.61
C THR A 98 -26.74 64.49 6.39
N ASP A 99 -25.99 63.50 5.94
CA ASP A 99 -24.56 63.62 5.64
C ASP A 99 -24.25 62.80 4.38
N GLU A 100 -24.12 63.51 3.26
CA GLU A 100 -23.85 62.92 1.94
C GLU A 100 -22.52 62.18 1.90
N ILE A 101 -21.54 62.59 2.70
CA ILE A 101 -20.24 61.91 2.79
C ILE A 101 -20.43 60.55 3.43
N LYS A 102 -21.16 60.48 4.55
CA LYS A 102 -21.44 59.21 5.25
C LYS A 102 -22.32 58.27 4.45
N GLU A 103 -23.29 58.80 3.71
CA GLU A 103 -24.08 58.03 2.75
C GLU A 103 -23.21 57.42 1.65
N GLY A 104 -22.31 58.22 1.07
CA GLY A 104 -21.35 57.76 0.06
C GLY A 104 -20.40 56.67 0.60
N GLU A 105 -19.85 56.86 1.80
CA GLU A 105 -18.99 55.86 2.47
C GLU A 105 -19.74 54.54 2.73
N HIS A 106 -21.00 54.61 3.17
CA HIS A 106 -21.84 53.45 3.38
C HIS A 106 -22.07 52.67 2.08
N GLU A 107 -22.42 53.37 1.00
CA GLU A 107 -22.76 52.72 -0.26
C GLU A 107 -21.52 52.18 -0.98
N GLU A 108 -20.37 52.84 -0.85
CA GLU A 108 -19.09 52.28 -1.31
C GLU A 108 -18.73 51.01 -0.54
N ALA A 109 -18.86 51.00 0.79
CA ALA A 109 -18.58 49.83 1.61
C ALA A 109 -19.54 48.67 1.28
N ARG A 110 -20.82 48.98 1.01
CA ARG A 110 -21.81 47.99 0.57
C ARG A 110 -21.41 47.33 -0.74
N LYS A 111 -21.03 48.11 -1.76
CA LYS A 111 -20.59 47.58 -3.06
C LYS A 111 -19.39 46.66 -2.91
N ARG A 112 -18.37 47.07 -2.14
CA ARG A 112 -17.20 46.22 -1.86
C ARG A 112 -17.56 44.91 -1.14
N TYR A 113 -18.50 44.98 -0.19
CA TYR A 113 -19.02 43.78 0.47
C TYR A 113 -19.73 42.84 -0.52
N GLU A 114 -20.60 43.37 -1.37
CA GLU A 114 -21.30 42.59 -2.40
C GLU A 114 -20.33 41.97 -3.42
N GLU A 115 -19.34 42.73 -3.89
CA GLU A 115 -18.28 42.26 -4.79
C GLU A 115 -17.42 41.15 -4.16
N SER A 116 -16.98 41.32 -2.91
CA SER A 116 -16.19 40.30 -2.21
C SER A 116 -16.98 39.02 -1.95
N GLN A 117 -18.29 39.11 -1.72
CA GLN A 117 -19.17 37.95 -1.60
C GLN A 117 -19.25 37.15 -2.90
N VAL A 118 -19.31 37.83 -4.06
CA VAL A 118 -19.29 37.17 -5.38
C VAL A 118 -17.96 36.44 -5.57
N LYS A 119 -16.83 37.11 -5.32
CA LYS A 119 -15.49 36.49 -5.42
C LYS A 119 -15.34 35.27 -4.52
N LEU A 120 -15.86 35.33 -3.29
CA LEU A 120 -15.85 34.19 -2.36
C LEU A 120 -16.64 33.00 -2.93
N ASN A 121 -17.84 33.25 -3.48
CA ASN A 121 -18.66 32.21 -4.06
C ASN A 121 -17.99 31.58 -5.30
N GLU A 122 -17.35 32.38 -6.14
CA GLU A 122 -16.59 31.89 -7.31
C GLU A 122 -15.40 31.03 -6.88
N ALA A 123 -14.62 31.50 -5.89
CA ALA A 123 -13.49 30.73 -5.37
C ALA A 123 -13.92 29.41 -4.73
N GLN A 124 -15.06 29.41 -4.02
CA GLN A 124 -15.65 28.21 -3.44
C GLN A 124 -16.08 27.22 -4.54
N ALA A 125 -16.76 27.69 -5.58
CA ALA A 125 -17.19 26.85 -6.69
C ALA A 125 -16.00 26.19 -7.42
N VAL A 126 -14.91 26.93 -7.61
CA VAL A 126 -13.66 26.40 -8.19
C VAL A 126 -13.04 25.35 -7.28
N TYR A 127 -12.96 25.61 -5.98
CA TYR A 127 -12.44 24.66 -5.00
C TYR A 127 -13.24 23.35 -5.01
N ASP A 128 -14.57 23.44 -4.95
CA ASP A 128 -15.46 22.27 -4.92
C ASP A 128 -15.38 21.45 -6.21
N ALA A 129 -15.28 22.11 -7.37
CA ALA A 129 -15.10 21.44 -8.66
C ALA A 129 -13.79 20.65 -8.72
N ILE A 130 -12.69 21.23 -8.25
CA ILE A 130 -11.38 20.56 -8.22
C ILE A 130 -11.39 19.42 -7.19
N LYS A 131 -12.01 19.63 -6.03
CA LYS A 131 -12.15 18.60 -5.00
C LYS A 131 -12.93 17.39 -5.52
N GLY A 132 -14.05 17.63 -6.23
CA GLY A 132 -14.82 16.56 -6.87
C GLY A 132 -14.00 15.78 -7.91
N ARG A 133 -13.21 16.48 -8.75
CA ARG A 133 -12.26 15.83 -9.68
C ARG A 133 -11.22 14.99 -8.94
N LEU A 134 -10.67 15.49 -7.83
CA LEU A 134 -9.67 14.77 -7.03
C LEU A 134 -10.26 13.48 -6.40
N ASP A 135 -11.45 13.57 -5.84
CA ASP A 135 -12.12 12.44 -5.21
C ASP A 135 -12.46 11.35 -6.24
N GLN A 136 -12.92 11.74 -7.44
CA GLN A 136 -13.07 10.81 -8.56
C GLN A 136 -11.75 10.14 -8.93
N LYS A 137 -10.67 10.93 -9.08
CA LYS A 137 -9.35 10.40 -9.43
C LYS A 137 -8.79 9.44 -8.39
N ARG A 138 -9.01 9.72 -7.10
CA ARG A 138 -8.65 8.82 -6.00
C ARG A 138 -9.39 7.48 -6.08
N GLY A 139 -10.65 7.50 -6.48
CA GLY A 139 -11.40 6.28 -6.80
C GLY A 139 -10.71 5.46 -7.89
N GLU A 140 -10.38 6.10 -9.03
CA GLU A 140 -9.68 5.44 -10.15
C GLU A 140 -8.32 4.85 -9.72
N VAL A 141 -7.53 5.59 -8.95
CA VAL A 141 -6.23 5.11 -8.41
C VAL A 141 -6.43 3.93 -7.47
N SER A 142 -7.42 4.00 -6.58
CA SER A 142 -7.73 2.92 -5.64
C SER A 142 -8.12 1.64 -6.36
N ASP A 143 -8.99 1.74 -7.36
CA ASP A 143 -9.45 0.59 -8.15
C ASP A 143 -8.30 -0.02 -8.95
N ALA A 144 -7.48 0.80 -9.61
CA ALA A 144 -6.31 0.34 -10.35
C ALA A 144 -5.29 -0.37 -9.43
N ARG A 145 -5.03 0.18 -8.24
CA ARG A 145 -4.17 -0.47 -7.22
C ARG A 145 -4.74 -1.78 -6.74
N SER A 146 -6.06 -1.86 -6.53
CA SER A 146 -6.75 -3.07 -6.12
C SER A 146 -6.61 -4.18 -7.16
N LEU A 147 -6.85 -3.86 -8.44
CA LEU A 147 -6.67 -4.77 -9.56
C LEU A 147 -5.22 -5.25 -9.70
N ALA A 148 -4.26 -4.32 -9.65
CA ALA A 148 -2.84 -4.64 -9.71
C ALA A 148 -2.39 -5.57 -8.58
N ARG A 149 -2.90 -5.32 -7.36
CA ARG A 149 -2.60 -6.15 -6.19
C ARG A 149 -3.25 -7.52 -6.28
N ASN A 150 -4.47 -7.61 -6.79
CA ASN A 150 -5.16 -8.89 -6.96
C ASN A 150 -4.42 -9.77 -7.98
N ASP A 151 -4.06 -9.22 -9.14
CA ASP A 151 -3.28 -9.93 -10.16
C ASP A 151 -1.93 -10.40 -9.62
N TYR A 152 -1.23 -9.52 -8.89
CA TYR A 152 0.02 -9.87 -8.22
C TYR A 152 -0.17 -11.03 -7.23
N ASN A 153 -1.19 -10.96 -6.39
CA ASN A 153 -1.48 -12.01 -5.41
C ASN A 153 -1.76 -13.35 -6.08
N THR A 154 -2.54 -13.36 -7.16
CA THR A 154 -2.81 -14.58 -7.95
C THR A 154 -1.53 -15.14 -8.54
N ALA A 155 -0.71 -14.31 -9.20
CA ALA A 155 0.58 -14.72 -9.75
C ALA A 155 1.51 -15.27 -8.65
N TYR A 156 1.51 -14.62 -7.48
CA TYR A 156 2.33 -15.00 -6.35
C TYR A 156 1.88 -16.31 -5.68
N GLN A 157 0.58 -16.60 -5.63
CA GLN A 157 0.07 -17.90 -5.18
C GLN A 157 0.49 -19.02 -6.12
N ILE A 158 0.41 -18.80 -7.43
CA ILE A 158 0.89 -19.76 -8.44
C ILE A 158 2.39 -19.99 -8.29
N TYR A 159 3.17 -18.92 -8.11
CA TYR A 159 4.59 -19.00 -7.82
C TYR A 159 4.88 -19.86 -6.58
N LYS A 160 4.18 -19.62 -5.46
CA LYS A 160 4.33 -20.43 -4.24
C LYS A 160 4.05 -21.90 -4.47
N LEU A 161 3.01 -22.23 -5.24
CA LEU A 161 2.68 -23.62 -5.59
C LEU A 161 3.80 -24.26 -6.42
N LYS A 162 4.35 -23.54 -7.41
CA LYS A 162 5.47 -24.02 -8.22
C LYS A 162 6.72 -24.26 -7.37
N VAL A 163 7.09 -23.31 -6.51
CA VAL A 163 8.22 -23.47 -5.58
C VAL A 163 8.01 -24.70 -4.69
N LEU A 164 6.80 -24.88 -4.14
CA LEU A 164 6.47 -26.06 -3.33
C LEU A 164 6.61 -27.36 -4.12
N ALA A 165 6.13 -27.40 -5.37
CA ALA A 165 6.24 -28.59 -6.22
C ALA A 165 7.70 -28.94 -6.53
N VAL A 166 8.53 -27.93 -6.83
CA VAL A 166 9.98 -28.10 -7.04
C VAL A 166 10.65 -28.62 -5.77
N ARG A 167 10.30 -28.07 -4.59
CA ARG A 167 10.82 -28.54 -3.30
C ARG A 167 10.41 -29.99 -3.03
N LEU A 168 9.16 -30.36 -3.27
CA LEU A 168 8.68 -31.74 -3.11
C LEU A 168 9.39 -32.70 -4.08
N ALA A 169 9.61 -32.30 -5.33
CA ALA A 169 10.32 -33.10 -6.31
C ALA A 169 11.75 -33.43 -5.87
N PHE A 170 12.40 -32.57 -5.07
CA PHE A 170 13.70 -32.84 -4.46
C PHE A 170 13.63 -33.65 -3.15
N VAL A 171 12.67 -33.35 -2.28
CA VAL A 171 12.58 -33.99 -0.96
C VAL A 171 12.07 -35.43 -1.06
N LEU A 172 11.11 -35.72 -1.94
CA LEU A 172 10.49 -37.05 -2.06
C LEU A 172 11.49 -38.15 -2.45
N PRO A 173 12.39 -37.97 -3.44
CA PRO A 173 13.43 -38.96 -3.76
C PRO A 173 14.40 -39.21 -2.60
N LEU A 174 14.83 -38.15 -1.91
CA LEU A 174 15.72 -38.26 -0.74
C LEU A 174 15.06 -39.06 0.38
N LEU A 175 13.79 -38.79 0.66
CA LEU A 175 12.99 -39.51 1.63
C LEU A 175 12.82 -40.99 1.24
N ALA A 176 12.55 -41.27 -0.05
CA ALA A 176 12.45 -42.64 -0.56
C ALA A 176 13.76 -43.42 -0.36
N VAL A 177 14.91 -42.82 -0.68
CA VAL A 177 16.23 -43.44 -0.47
C VAL A 177 16.47 -43.70 1.02
N ALA A 178 16.16 -42.74 1.89
CA ALA A 178 16.30 -42.90 3.34
C ALA A 178 15.44 -44.06 3.88
N ILE A 179 14.18 -44.17 3.44
CA ILE A 179 13.28 -45.29 3.81
C ILE A 179 13.85 -46.63 3.32
N VAL A 180 14.30 -46.72 2.08
CA VAL A 180 14.88 -47.95 1.51
C VAL A 180 16.12 -48.39 2.30
N LEU A 181 17.02 -47.46 2.62
CA LEU A 181 18.20 -47.73 3.44
C LEU A 181 17.83 -48.22 4.84
N PHE A 182 16.86 -47.57 5.48
CA PHE A 182 16.35 -47.98 6.80
C PHE A 182 15.76 -49.39 6.78
N LEU A 183 14.93 -49.71 5.78
CA LEU A 183 14.33 -51.04 5.61
C LEU A 183 15.40 -52.12 5.36
N LYS A 184 16.42 -51.83 4.54
CA LYS A 184 17.55 -52.74 4.33
C LYS A 184 18.35 -52.97 5.62
N ALA A 185 18.69 -51.91 6.35
CA ALA A 185 19.42 -52.02 7.63
C ALA A 185 18.64 -52.85 8.66
N LYS A 186 17.31 -52.68 8.73
CA LYS A 186 16.43 -53.49 9.60
C LYS A 186 16.44 -54.97 9.22
N LYS A 187 16.36 -55.30 7.91
CA LYS A 187 16.45 -56.69 7.42
C LYS A 187 17.81 -57.33 7.74
N VAL A 188 18.90 -56.58 7.62
CA VAL A 188 20.24 -57.07 7.96
C VAL A 188 20.35 -57.35 9.46
N LYS A 189 19.90 -56.44 10.33
CA LYS A 189 19.82 -56.70 11.79
C LYS A 189 18.95 -57.91 12.13
N SER A 190 17.82 -58.09 11.43
CA SER A 190 16.92 -59.22 11.62
C SER A 190 17.55 -60.58 11.27
N LYS A 191 18.42 -60.66 10.25
CA LYS A 191 19.18 -61.89 9.93
C LYS A 191 20.17 -62.27 11.03
N TYR A 192 20.81 -61.29 11.67
CA TYR A 192 21.76 -61.55 12.76
C TYR A 192 21.10 -61.83 14.11
N THR A 193 19.82 -61.48 14.31
CA THR A 193 19.07 -61.86 15.52
C THR A 193 18.55 -63.30 15.49
N ILE A 194 18.44 -63.95 14.32
CA ILE A 194 18.03 -65.36 14.25
C ILE A 194 19.18 -66.30 14.65
N HIS A 195 20.44 -65.89 14.49
CA HIS A 195 21.59 -66.70 14.92
C HIS A 195 21.95 -66.56 16.41
N ALA A 196 21.35 -65.60 17.15
CA ALA A 196 21.63 -65.45 18.58
C ALA A 196 20.85 -66.44 19.47
N ASN A 197 19.80 -67.10 18.95
CA ASN A 197 19.01 -68.08 19.70
C ASN A 197 19.38 -69.54 19.43
N ALA A 198 20.40 -69.82 18.61
CA ALA A 198 20.84 -71.19 18.32
C ALA A 198 22.08 -71.64 19.14
N PHE A 199 22.55 -70.82 20.08
CA PHE A 199 23.68 -71.13 20.97
C PHE A 199 23.31 -71.15 22.46
N MET A 200 22.00 -71.21 22.78
CA MET A 200 21.50 -71.52 24.13
C MET A 200 20.40 -72.58 24.06
N ALA A 201 20.77 -73.79 23.65
CA ALA A 201 20.03 -75.03 23.91
C ALA A 201 21.06 -76.14 24.15
#